data_AF-A0A1G8JFD7-F1
#
_entry.id   AF-A0A1G8JFD7-F1
#
_cell.length_a   1.000
_cell.length_b   1.000
_cell.length_c   1.000
_cell.angle_alpha   90.00
_cell.angle_beta   90.00
_cell.angle_gamma   90.00
#
_symmetry.space_group_name_H-M   'P 1'
#
loop_
_entity.id
_entity.type
_entity.pdbx_description
1 polymer ?
#
loop_
_entity_poly.entity_id
_entity_poly.type
_entity_poly.pdbx_seq_one_letter_code
_entity_poly.pdbx_strand_id
1 'polypeptide(L)'
;MKYVRFKKSSKILLFVVFSYMCPAQNITINNKSNFPIEVKYAQKKVDIGDNQKKTINVKNDGNILSVFYKNHKKRNIYLFLNSHESLNINIKQDSAIFTGDKSSLHDYVNGRLENDLTLKISEYQKYYQNNDTKGFIRTSEMYLADVLKKVAQLNNSPFGREDIHYKAIERKAKELWFFTVFISFSSSKINNTEKELMLNYFEKYFKKDISKFSCNSWSDYNILRRYSLFRKSLNIDLPKYEIIEHTDEDEINQYLPAKCQEYYFRSSLDFWVHKKDTVRAEKYSKILTEKFHAKL
;
A
#
# COMPACT_ATOMS: atom_id res chain seq x y z
N MET A 1 9.49 66.31 -19.91
CA MET A 1 9.46 64.84 -19.71
C MET A 1 9.01 64.54 -18.28
N LYS A 2 7.79 64.00 -18.09
CA LYS A 2 7.24 63.65 -16.77
C LYS A 2 7.50 62.17 -16.49
N TYR A 3 8.27 61.89 -15.45
CA TYR A 3 8.44 60.54 -14.89
C TYR A 3 7.13 60.06 -14.27
N VAL A 4 6.57 58.97 -14.79
CA VAL A 4 5.43 58.27 -14.19
C VAL A 4 5.96 57.42 -13.02
N ARG A 5 5.64 57.83 -11.79
CA ARG A 5 5.85 57.04 -10.57
C ARG A 5 4.97 55.80 -10.60
N PHE A 6 5.55 54.63 -10.90
CA PHE A 6 4.90 53.35 -10.65
C PHE A 6 4.76 53.15 -9.13
N LYS A 7 3.50 53.23 -8.66
CA LYS A 7 3.08 53.14 -7.26
C LYS A 7 3.52 51.82 -6.61
N LYS A 8 3.92 51.90 -5.33
CA LYS A 8 4.15 50.82 -4.34
C LYS A 8 3.03 49.75 -4.25
N SER A 9 1.89 49.96 -4.90
CA SER A 9 0.70 49.09 -4.90
C SER A 9 0.88 47.76 -5.65
N SER A 10 1.87 47.63 -6.54
CA SER A 10 2.07 46.39 -7.32
C SER A 10 2.74 45.25 -6.53
N LYS A 11 3.49 45.55 -5.45
CA LYS A 11 4.18 44.52 -4.65
C LYS A 11 3.25 43.84 -3.64
N ILE A 12 2.24 44.55 -3.14
CA ILE A 12 1.26 44.01 -2.19
C ILE A 12 0.29 43.06 -2.91
N LEU A 13 -0.14 43.41 -4.13
CA LEU A 13 -1.00 42.53 -4.93
C LEU A 13 -0.30 41.21 -5.28
N LEU A 14 1.00 41.24 -5.62
CA LEU A 14 1.79 40.03 -5.86
C LEU A 14 1.89 39.15 -4.61
N PHE A 15 2.09 39.74 -3.43
CA PHE A 15 2.21 39.00 -2.16
C PHE A 15 0.89 38.35 -1.72
N VAL A 16 -0.25 39.00 -1.98
CA VAL A 16 -1.58 38.44 -1.74
C VAL A 16 -1.89 37.31 -2.73
N VAL A 17 -1.50 37.44 -4.01
CA VAL A 17 -1.70 36.34 -4.98
C VAL A 17 -0.82 35.13 -4.60
N PHE A 18 0.44 35.34 -4.19
CA PHE A 18 1.32 34.23 -3.77
C PHE A 18 0.90 33.56 -2.46
N SER A 19 0.26 34.27 -1.51
CA SER A 19 -0.20 33.66 -0.25
C SER A 19 -1.44 32.77 -0.42
N TYR A 20 -2.26 33.01 -1.44
CA TYR A 20 -3.39 32.15 -1.83
C TYR A 20 -2.98 30.94 -2.70
N MET A 21 -1.72 30.85 -3.16
CA MET A 21 -1.26 29.82 -4.10
C MET A 21 -0.63 28.57 -3.47
N CYS A 22 -0.65 28.42 -2.14
CA CYS A 22 -0.19 27.19 -1.49
C CYS A 22 -1.38 26.46 -0.85
N PRO A 23 -2.20 25.76 -1.64
CA PRO A 23 -3.33 25.03 -1.11
C PRO A 23 -2.83 23.93 -0.16
N ALA A 24 -3.48 23.82 1.00
CA ALA A 24 -3.13 22.89 2.05
C ALA A 24 -4.40 22.17 2.50
N GLN A 25 -4.34 20.85 2.59
CA GLN A 25 -5.44 20.08 3.16
C GLN A 25 -5.58 20.45 4.63
N ASN A 26 -6.80 20.73 5.06
CA ASN A 26 -7.09 21.04 6.46
C ASN A 26 -7.60 19.76 7.13
N ILE A 27 -6.72 19.11 7.90
CA ILE A 27 -7.10 17.91 8.65
C ILE A 27 -7.28 18.27 10.11
N THR A 28 -8.45 17.99 10.65
CA THR A 28 -8.79 18.28 12.02
C THR A 28 -8.96 16.98 12.77
N ILE A 29 -8.11 16.76 13.77
CA ILE A 29 -8.11 15.52 14.55
C ILE A 29 -8.68 15.84 15.93
N ASN A 30 -9.76 15.14 16.27
CA ASN A 30 -10.43 15.22 17.56
C ASN A 30 -10.14 13.93 18.33
N ASN A 31 -9.27 14.00 19.32
CA ASN A 31 -8.96 12.87 20.19
C ASN A 31 -10.06 12.71 21.24
N LYS A 32 -11.04 11.84 20.98
CA LYS A 32 -12.09 11.48 21.94
C LYS A 32 -11.70 10.31 22.86
N SER A 33 -10.41 9.97 22.91
CA SER A 33 -9.89 8.97 23.84
C SER A 33 -9.58 9.62 25.19
N ASN A 34 -9.60 8.82 26.25
CA ASN A 34 -9.25 9.23 27.61
C ASN A 34 -7.73 9.27 27.86
N PHE A 35 -6.93 9.33 26.81
CA PHE A 35 -5.47 9.40 26.89
C PHE A 35 -4.92 10.17 25.67
N PRO A 36 -3.74 10.80 25.79
CA PRO A 36 -3.12 11.54 24.70
C PRO A 36 -2.67 10.62 23.55
N ILE A 37 -2.69 11.16 22.33
CA ILE A 37 -2.22 10.48 21.12
C ILE A 37 -1.13 11.31 20.45
N GLU A 38 -0.16 10.63 19.82
CA GLU A 38 0.81 11.26 18.93
C GLU A 38 0.39 11.01 17.48
N VAL A 39 0.30 12.07 16.68
CA VAL A 39 0.02 11.96 15.24
C VAL A 39 1.26 12.34 14.45
N LYS A 40 1.76 11.41 13.63
CA LYS A 40 2.84 11.66 12.67
C LYS A 40 2.28 11.78 11.26
N TYR A 41 2.79 12.75 10.52
CA TYR A 41 2.46 12.98 9.12
C TYR A 41 3.65 13.60 8.41
N ALA A 42 4.02 13.07 7.23
CA ALA A 42 5.27 13.43 6.56
C ALA A 42 6.46 13.40 7.55
N GLN A 43 7.19 14.50 7.71
CA GLN A 43 8.30 14.66 8.66
C GLN A 43 7.90 15.38 9.96
N LYS A 44 6.60 15.59 10.20
CA LYS A 44 6.07 16.31 11.35
C LYS A 44 5.39 15.38 12.35
N LYS A 45 5.39 15.78 13.61
CA LYS A 45 4.66 15.14 14.70
C LYS A 45 3.86 16.18 15.48
N VAL A 46 2.69 15.77 15.96
CA VAL A 46 1.81 16.60 16.78
C VAL A 46 1.21 15.74 17.89
N ASP A 47 1.45 16.13 19.14
CA ASP A 47 0.80 15.53 20.30
C ASP A 47 -0.59 16.15 20.51
N ILE A 48 -1.59 15.34 20.75
CA ILE A 48 -2.97 15.77 21.02
C ILE A 48 -3.37 15.20 22.38
N GLY A 49 -3.66 16.09 23.33
CA GLY A 49 -4.12 15.69 24.67
C GLY A 49 -5.44 14.92 24.63
N ASP A 50 -5.82 14.36 25.77
CA ASP A 50 -7.11 13.72 25.97
C ASP A 50 -8.25 14.72 25.75
N ASN A 51 -9.30 14.31 25.02
CA ASN A 51 -10.44 15.16 24.66
C ASN A 51 -10.05 16.48 23.95
N GLN A 52 -8.84 16.57 23.38
CA GLN A 52 -8.38 17.74 22.66
C GLN A 52 -8.56 17.58 21.16
N LYS A 53 -8.64 18.75 20.50
CA LYS A 53 -8.75 18.88 19.06
C LYS A 53 -7.57 19.69 18.54
N LYS A 54 -6.93 19.22 17.46
CA LYS A 54 -5.91 19.99 16.73
C LYS A 54 -6.17 19.95 15.24
N THR A 55 -5.94 21.08 14.57
CA THR A 55 -5.96 21.18 13.10
C THR A 55 -4.53 21.20 12.60
N ILE A 56 -4.26 20.39 11.57
CA ILE A 56 -3.00 20.32 10.86
C ILE A 56 -3.23 20.70 9.40
N ASN A 57 -2.34 21.54 8.87
CA ASN A 57 -2.38 21.97 7.47
C ASN A 57 -1.32 21.17 6.70
N VAL A 58 -1.77 20.23 5.87
CA VAL A 58 -0.90 19.34 5.11
C VAL A 58 -0.68 19.95 3.74
N LYS A 59 0.50 20.54 3.55
CA LYS A 59 0.86 21.33 2.36
C LYS A 59 1.39 20.49 1.18
N ASN A 60 1.70 19.20 1.37
CA ASN A 60 2.14 18.26 0.32
C ASN A 60 2.07 16.80 0.84
N ASP A 61 1.82 15.85 -0.07
CA ASP A 61 2.08 14.38 -0.10
C ASP A 61 1.80 13.49 1.13
N GLY A 62 1.20 14.03 2.19
CA GLY A 62 0.78 13.24 3.35
C GLY A 62 -0.40 12.33 3.03
N ASN A 63 -0.20 11.26 2.25
CA ASN A 63 -1.24 10.27 1.92
C ASN A 63 -1.62 9.41 3.14
N ILE A 64 -0.87 9.50 4.24
CA ILE A 64 -1.05 8.68 5.45
C ILE A 64 -0.79 9.52 6.71
N LEU A 65 -1.69 9.44 7.67
CA LEU A 65 -1.47 9.83 9.07
C LEU A 65 -1.22 8.57 9.90
N SER A 66 -0.15 8.57 10.70
CA SER A 66 0.08 7.52 11.69
C SER A 66 -0.29 8.04 13.08
N VAL A 67 -1.28 7.40 13.70
CA VAL A 67 -1.73 7.69 15.07
C VAL A 67 -1.11 6.64 16.00
N PHE A 68 -0.36 7.11 16.99
CA PHE A 68 0.28 6.29 18.02
C PHE A 68 -0.47 6.47 19.34
N TYR A 69 -0.89 5.35 19.91
CA TYR A 69 -1.57 5.26 21.20
C TYR A 69 -0.56 4.91 22.29
N LYS A 70 -0.89 5.21 23.57
CA LYS A 70 0.00 4.98 24.73
C LYS A 70 0.52 3.54 24.85
N ASN A 71 -0.24 2.56 24.38
CA ASN A 71 0.12 1.12 24.45
C ASN A 71 0.93 0.63 23.24
N HIS A 72 1.69 1.51 22.57
CA HIS A 72 2.41 1.23 21.33
C HIS A 72 1.55 0.74 20.14
N LYS A 73 0.21 0.73 20.27
CA LYS A 73 -0.67 0.50 19.13
C LYS A 73 -0.51 1.63 18.13
N LYS A 74 -0.56 1.28 16.83
CA LYS A 74 -0.43 2.22 15.72
C LYS A 74 -1.62 2.04 14.78
N ARG A 75 -2.25 3.15 14.37
CA ARG A 75 -3.26 3.17 13.31
C ARG A 75 -2.75 4.04 12.16
N ASN A 76 -2.80 3.51 10.95
CA ASN A 76 -2.56 4.29 9.74
C ASN A 76 -3.90 4.72 9.16
N ILE A 77 -4.05 6.00 8.88
CA ILE A 77 -5.22 6.59 8.24
C ILE A 77 -4.77 7.13 6.89
N TYR A 78 -5.27 6.54 5.81
CA TYR A 78 -4.99 6.98 4.46
C TYR A 78 -5.87 8.20 4.13
N LEU A 79 -5.24 9.23 3.57
CA LEU A 79 -5.86 10.49 3.16
C LEU A 79 -5.98 10.54 1.64
N PHE A 80 -7.20 10.80 1.17
CA PHE A 80 -7.55 10.87 -0.25
C PHE A 80 -8.29 12.17 -0.53
N LEU A 81 -7.59 13.28 -0.30
CA LEU A 81 -8.14 14.63 -0.37
C LEU A 81 -7.37 15.47 -1.39
N ASN A 82 -8.08 16.32 -2.11
CA ASN A 82 -7.47 17.39 -2.88
C ASN A 82 -6.91 18.46 -1.95
N SER A 83 -5.99 19.29 -2.46
CA SER A 83 -5.27 20.30 -1.67
C SER A 83 -6.15 21.38 -1.02
N HIS A 84 -7.41 21.54 -1.44
CA HIS A 84 -8.37 22.48 -0.86
C HIS A 84 -9.41 21.82 0.05
N GLU A 85 -9.45 20.49 0.10
CA GLU A 85 -10.45 19.73 0.85
C GLU A 85 -10.07 19.64 2.33
N SER A 86 -11.08 19.38 3.16
CA SER A 86 -10.97 19.32 4.61
C SER A 86 -11.60 18.06 5.17
N LEU A 87 -10.96 17.49 6.19
CA LEU A 87 -11.43 16.25 6.83
C LEU A 87 -11.32 16.36 8.34
N ASN A 88 -12.42 16.06 9.02
CA ASN A 88 -12.46 15.90 10.47
C ASN A 88 -12.39 14.41 10.81
N ILE A 89 -11.43 14.05 11.66
CA ILE A 89 -11.19 12.68 12.11
C ILE A 89 -11.46 12.63 13.62
N ASN A 90 -12.54 11.97 14.01
CA ASN A 90 -12.83 11.71 15.42
C ASN A 90 -12.21 10.37 15.80
N ILE A 91 -11.13 10.40 16.57
CA ILE A 91 -10.41 9.20 17.00
C ILE A 91 -10.97 8.74 18.35
N LYS A 92 -11.41 7.49 18.40
CA LYS A 92 -11.70 6.72 19.62
C LYS A 92 -10.67 5.60 19.76
N GLN A 93 -10.67 4.92 20.91
CA GLN A 93 -9.72 3.84 21.21
C GLN A 93 -9.62 2.78 20.09
N ASP A 94 -10.76 2.35 19.55
CA ASP A 94 -10.81 1.28 18.54
C ASP A 94 -11.39 1.70 17.18
N SER A 95 -11.76 2.98 17.00
CA SER A 95 -12.35 3.45 15.74
C SER A 95 -11.93 4.87 15.38
N ALA A 96 -12.04 5.18 14.09
CA ALA A 96 -11.95 6.54 13.57
C ALA A 96 -13.24 6.81 12.79
N ILE A 97 -13.88 7.95 13.06
CA ILE A 97 -15.09 8.39 12.35
C ILE A 97 -14.74 9.65 11.57
N PHE A 98 -15.10 9.64 10.29
CA PHE A 98 -14.72 10.68 9.34
C PHE A 98 -15.92 11.60 9.03
N THR A 99 -15.71 12.91 9.02
CA THR A 99 -16.69 13.90 8.53
C THR A 99 -15.99 14.99 7.72
N GLY A 100 -16.72 15.72 6.88
CA GLY A 100 -16.14 16.66 5.91
C GLY A 100 -16.05 16.05 4.51
N ASP A 101 -15.09 16.50 3.72
CA ASP A 101 -14.92 16.11 2.33
C ASP A 101 -14.57 14.63 2.19
N LYS A 102 -15.25 13.95 1.26
CA LYS A 102 -15.06 12.52 0.95
C LYS A 102 -15.11 11.64 2.21
N SER A 103 -15.89 11.99 3.23
CA SER A 103 -15.97 11.24 4.50
C SER A 103 -16.32 9.77 4.27
N SER A 104 -17.32 9.49 3.43
CA SER A 104 -17.74 8.12 3.12
C SER A 104 -16.67 7.30 2.40
N LEU A 105 -15.84 7.94 1.57
CA LEU A 105 -14.67 7.29 0.96
C LEU A 105 -13.64 6.93 2.03
N HIS A 106 -13.34 7.84 2.94
CA HIS A 106 -12.39 7.61 4.03
C HIS A 106 -12.88 6.53 5.00
N ASP A 107 -14.16 6.56 5.40
CA ASP A 107 -14.81 5.50 6.19
C ASP A 107 -14.66 4.15 5.49
N TYR A 108 -14.88 4.11 4.17
CA TYR A 108 -14.79 2.88 3.39
C TYR A 108 -13.37 2.34 3.31
N VAL A 109 -12.41 3.16 2.85
CA VAL A 109 -11.03 2.72 2.61
C VAL A 109 -10.29 2.37 3.90
N ASN A 110 -10.55 3.11 5.00
CA ASN A 110 -9.87 2.88 6.27
C ASN A 110 -10.57 1.87 7.20
N GLY A 111 -11.82 1.50 6.92
CA GLY A 111 -12.59 0.62 7.82
C GLY A 111 -13.17 -0.63 7.19
N ARG A 112 -13.37 -0.68 5.87
CA ARG A 112 -14.16 -1.74 5.21
C ARG A 112 -13.49 -2.38 4.00
N LEU A 113 -12.66 -1.65 3.27
CA LEU A 113 -11.99 -2.15 2.05
C LEU A 113 -11.26 -3.47 2.26
N GLU A 114 -10.51 -3.58 3.37
CA GLU A 114 -9.80 -4.81 3.70
C GLU A 114 -10.75 -5.98 3.98
N ASN A 115 -11.88 -5.73 4.65
CA ASN A 115 -12.85 -6.79 4.91
C ASN A 115 -13.54 -7.27 3.63
N ASP A 116 -13.89 -6.34 2.74
CA ASP A 116 -14.55 -6.65 1.47
C ASP A 116 -13.67 -7.49 0.53
N LEU A 117 -12.34 -7.42 0.67
CA LEU A 117 -11.38 -8.17 -0.15
C LEU A 117 -10.77 -9.36 0.59
N THR A 118 -10.20 -9.16 1.79
CA THR A 118 -9.42 -10.17 2.53
C THR A 118 -10.28 -11.23 3.20
N LEU A 119 -11.50 -10.91 3.67
CA LEU A 119 -12.36 -11.92 4.31
C LEU A 119 -12.99 -12.90 3.29
N LYS A 120 -12.62 -12.82 2.02
CA LYS A 120 -13.04 -13.72 0.94
C LYS A 120 -12.17 -14.98 0.79
N ILE A 121 -11.10 -15.11 1.60
CA ILE A 121 -10.18 -16.26 1.56
C ILE A 121 -10.92 -17.59 1.67
N SER A 122 -11.84 -17.73 2.63
CA SER A 122 -12.55 -19.00 2.87
C SER A 122 -13.42 -19.41 1.68
N GLU A 123 -13.98 -18.45 0.95
CA GLU A 123 -14.76 -18.69 -0.26
C GLU A 123 -13.88 -19.11 -1.43
N TYR A 124 -12.76 -18.41 -1.64
CA TYR A 124 -11.77 -18.78 -2.64
C TYR A 124 -11.18 -20.17 -2.40
N GLN A 125 -10.91 -20.52 -1.14
CA GLN A 125 -10.45 -21.84 -0.75
C GLN A 125 -11.45 -22.95 -1.08
N LYS A 126 -12.77 -22.69 -0.96
CA LYS A 126 -13.80 -23.67 -1.36
C LYS A 126 -13.74 -23.96 -2.86
N TYR A 127 -13.64 -22.93 -3.69
CA TYR A 127 -13.48 -23.12 -5.13
C TYR A 127 -12.20 -23.90 -5.46
N TYR A 128 -11.08 -23.55 -4.82
CA TYR A 128 -9.81 -24.24 -5.02
C TYR A 128 -9.87 -25.72 -4.61
N GLN A 129 -10.44 -26.03 -3.45
CA GLN A 129 -10.60 -27.41 -2.95
C GLN A 129 -11.52 -28.25 -3.84
N ASN A 130 -12.51 -27.62 -4.47
CA ASN A 130 -13.42 -28.27 -5.41
C ASN A 130 -12.87 -28.33 -6.85
N ASN A 131 -11.62 -27.91 -7.10
CA ASN A 131 -11.02 -27.79 -8.43
C ASN A 131 -11.85 -26.93 -9.41
N ASP A 132 -12.56 -25.93 -8.88
CA ASP A 132 -13.37 -25.01 -9.68
C ASP A 132 -12.59 -23.72 -10.00
N THR A 133 -11.68 -23.82 -10.97
CA THR A 133 -10.88 -22.69 -11.46
C THR A 133 -11.77 -21.53 -11.95
N LYS A 134 -12.86 -21.84 -12.66
CA LYS A 134 -13.74 -20.83 -13.27
C LYS A 134 -14.53 -20.07 -12.20
N GLY A 135 -15.09 -20.79 -11.22
CA GLY A 135 -15.77 -20.21 -10.08
C GLY A 135 -14.85 -19.32 -9.26
N PHE A 136 -13.61 -19.78 -9.00
CA PHE A 136 -12.59 -18.97 -8.34
C PHE A 136 -12.35 -17.65 -9.09
N ILE A 137 -11.99 -17.72 -10.37
CA ILE A 137 -11.64 -16.54 -11.17
C ILE A 137 -12.82 -15.57 -11.23
N ARG A 138 -14.01 -16.06 -11.60
CA ARG A 138 -15.20 -15.21 -11.71
C ARG A 138 -15.51 -14.49 -10.40
N THR A 139 -15.47 -15.20 -9.28
CA THR A 139 -15.82 -14.65 -7.97
C THR A 139 -14.80 -13.63 -7.51
N SER A 140 -13.51 -13.94 -7.65
CA SER A 140 -12.44 -13.03 -7.24
C SER A 140 -12.45 -11.73 -8.06
N GLU A 141 -12.69 -11.81 -9.37
CA GLU A 141 -12.77 -10.67 -10.27
C GLU A 141 -14.01 -9.82 -10.02
N MET A 142 -15.14 -10.47 -9.71
CA MET A 142 -16.37 -9.78 -9.30
C MET A 142 -16.15 -8.95 -8.05
N TYR A 143 -15.51 -9.52 -7.01
CA TYR A 143 -15.23 -8.76 -5.78
C TYR A 143 -14.31 -7.58 -6.00
N LEU A 144 -13.25 -7.72 -6.80
CA LEU A 144 -12.42 -6.57 -7.16
C LEU A 144 -13.24 -5.51 -7.91
N ALA A 145 -14.05 -5.93 -8.90
CA ALA A 145 -14.86 -5.01 -9.70
C ALA A 145 -15.88 -4.23 -8.84
N ASP A 146 -16.56 -4.91 -7.90
CA ASP A 146 -17.52 -4.28 -6.99
C ASP A 146 -16.86 -3.25 -6.07
N VAL A 147 -15.69 -3.59 -5.52
CA VAL A 147 -14.89 -2.67 -4.72
C VAL A 147 -14.47 -1.46 -5.55
N LEU A 148 -13.92 -1.65 -6.75
CA LEU A 148 -13.47 -0.55 -7.61
C LEU A 148 -14.64 0.32 -8.10
N LYS A 149 -15.82 -0.25 -8.33
CA LYS A 149 -17.04 0.48 -8.65
C LYS A 149 -17.48 1.36 -7.48
N LYS A 150 -17.50 0.79 -6.27
CA LYS A 150 -17.84 1.51 -5.04
C LYS A 150 -16.86 2.64 -4.74
N VAL A 151 -15.55 2.40 -4.91
CA VAL A 151 -14.51 3.44 -4.77
C VAL A 151 -14.72 4.56 -5.78
N ALA A 152 -15.02 4.25 -7.05
CA ALA A 152 -15.28 5.27 -8.07
C ALA A 152 -16.48 6.14 -7.68
N GLN A 153 -17.57 5.52 -7.21
CA GLN A 153 -18.78 6.21 -6.74
C GLN A 153 -18.51 7.09 -5.53
N LEU A 154 -17.76 6.59 -4.54
CA LEU A 154 -17.47 7.32 -3.30
C LEU A 154 -16.43 8.44 -3.51
N ASN A 155 -15.50 8.29 -4.45
CA ASN A 155 -14.52 9.33 -4.77
C ASN A 155 -15.17 10.52 -5.49
N ASN A 156 -16.18 10.24 -6.33
CA ASN A 156 -16.99 11.23 -7.03
C ASN A 156 -16.18 12.38 -7.69
N SER A 157 -14.99 12.06 -8.20
CA SER A 157 -14.11 13.03 -8.83
C SER A 157 -14.56 13.29 -10.27
N PRO A 158 -14.49 14.54 -10.77
CA PRO A 158 -14.78 14.84 -12.18
C PRO A 158 -13.84 14.11 -13.14
N PHE A 159 -12.65 13.70 -12.68
CA PHE A 159 -11.70 12.89 -13.48
C PHE A 159 -12.01 11.39 -13.46
N GLY A 160 -13.05 10.96 -12.72
CA GLY A 160 -13.48 9.57 -12.65
C GLY A 160 -12.36 8.63 -12.25
N ARG A 161 -12.03 7.67 -13.12
CA ARG A 161 -10.97 6.67 -12.89
C ARG A 161 -9.55 7.16 -13.19
N GLU A 162 -9.41 8.34 -13.79
CA GLU A 162 -8.11 8.98 -14.01
C GLU A 162 -7.70 9.89 -12.85
N ASP A 163 -8.57 10.03 -11.85
CA ASP A 163 -8.27 10.72 -10.60
C ASP A 163 -7.10 10.05 -9.86
N ILE A 164 -6.14 10.86 -9.40
CA ILE A 164 -4.93 10.38 -8.72
C ILE A 164 -5.25 9.59 -7.44
N HIS A 165 -6.29 9.99 -6.70
CA HIS A 165 -6.70 9.29 -5.48
C HIS A 165 -7.42 8.00 -5.83
N TYR A 166 -8.24 7.98 -6.88
CA TYR A 166 -8.80 6.74 -7.40
C TYR A 166 -7.70 5.74 -7.77
N LYS A 167 -6.71 6.13 -8.57
CA LYS A 167 -5.58 5.24 -8.95
C LYS A 167 -4.80 4.74 -7.74
N ALA A 168 -4.61 5.60 -6.73
CA ALA A 168 -3.95 5.21 -5.49
C ALA A 168 -4.75 4.15 -4.71
N ILE A 169 -6.06 4.31 -4.59
CA ILE A 169 -6.95 3.34 -3.94
C ILE A 169 -7.06 2.06 -4.78
N GLU A 170 -7.13 2.17 -6.11
CA GLU A 170 -7.16 1.04 -7.03
C GLU A 170 -5.93 0.15 -6.84
N ARG A 171 -4.74 0.73 -6.79
CA ARG A 171 -3.51 0.00 -6.51
C ARG A 171 -3.57 -0.73 -5.17
N LYS A 172 -3.99 -0.04 -4.10
CA LYS A 172 -4.15 -0.65 -2.77
C LYS A 172 -5.17 -1.80 -2.78
N ALA A 173 -6.30 -1.63 -3.47
CA ALA A 173 -7.32 -2.66 -3.61
C ALA A 173 -6.77 -3.88 -4.38
N LYS A 174 -6.02 -3.66 -5.47
CA LYS A 174 -5.36 -4.74 -6.21
C LYS A 174 -4.32 -5.48 -5.36
N GLU A 175 -3.52 -4.77 -4.56
CA GLU A 175 -2.54 -5.38 -3.65
C GLU A 175 -3.23 -6.30 -2.62
N LEU A 176 -4.30 -5.82 -1.96
CA LEU A 176 -5.08 -6.63 -1.01
C LEU A 176 -5.76 -7.81 -1.72
N TRP A 177 -6.32 -7.58 -2.89
CA TRP A 177 -6.99 -8.60 -3.68
C TRP A 177 -6.02 -9.70 -4.13
N PHE A 178 -4.85 -9.34 -4.68
CA PHE A 178 -3.83 -10.31 -5.06
C PHE A 178 -3.35 -11.10 -3.86
N PHE A 179 -3.08 -10.45 -2.73
CA PHE A 179 -2.74 -11.15 -1.49
C PHE A 179 -3.79 -12.21 -1.16
N THR A 180 -5.07 -11.84 -1.19
CA THR A 180 -6.21 -12.73 -0.92
C THR A 180 -6.29 -13.88 -1.93
N VAL A 181 -6.12 -13.60 -3.22
CA VAL A 181 -6.12 -14.59 -4.31
C VAL A 181 -5.00 -15.62 -4.07
N PHE A 182 -3.76 -15.15 -3.92
CA PHE A 182 -2.60 -16.04 -3.83
C PHE A 182 -2.48 -16.77 -2.48
N ILE A 183 -3.00 -16.23 -1.37
CA ILE A 183 -3.03 -16.99 -0.11
C ILE A 183 -4.09 -18.11 -0.14
N SER A 184 -5.10 -18.00 -1.01
CA SER A 184 -6.24 -18.93 -1.04
C SER A 184 -5.96 -20.23 -1.78
N PHE A 185 -4.94 -20.26 -2.63
CA PHE A 185 -4.39 -21.49 -3.18
C PHE A 185 -2.90 -21.46 -2.88
N SER A 186 -2.37 -22.39 -2.10
CA SER A 186 -0.93 -22.45 -1.80
C SER A 186 -0.56 -23.88 -1.46
N SER A 187 0.00 -24.59 -2.43
CA SER A 187 0.52 -25.94 -2.24
C SER A 187 2.04 -25.96 -2.34
N SER A 188 2.70 -26.91 -1.67
CA SER A 188 4.15 -27.12 -1.81
C SER A 188 4.53 -27.66 -3.20
N LYS A 189 3.55 -28.24 -3.92
CA LYS A 189 3.68 -28.71 -5.30
C LYS A 189 2.49 -28.24 -6.12
N ILE A 190 2.75 -27.45 -7.15
CA ILE A 190 1.72 -26.92 -8.05
C ILE A 190 0.86 -28.04 -8.67
N ASN A 191 -0.44 -28.02 -8.39
CA ASN A 191 -1.43 -28.89 -9.05
C ASN A 191 -2.05 -28.21 -10.28
N ASN A 192 -2.89 -28.93 -11.03
CA ASN A 192 -3.51 -28.40 -12.25
C ASN A 192 -4.35 -27.14 -11.99
N THR A 193 -5.16 -27.13 -10.93
CA THR A 193 -5.99 -25.99 -10.53
C THR A 193 -5.14 -24.75 -10.24
N GLU A 194 -4.09 -24.90 -9.44
CA GLU A 194 -3.14 -23.83 -9.13
C GLU A 194 -2.42 -23.34 -10.38
N LYS A 195 -2.01 -24.25 -11.28
CA LYS A 195 -1.39 -23.92 -12.55
C LYS A 195 -2.30 -23.05 -13.42
N GLU A 196 -3.56 -23.43 -13.58
CA GLU A 196 -4.52 -22.65 -14.37
C GLU A 196 -4.78 -21.27 -13.76
N LEU A 197 -4.95 -21.20 -12.43
CA LEU A 197 -5.15 -19.94 -11.72
C LEU A 197 -3.95 -19.01 -11.89
N MET A 198 -2.74 -19.51 -11.65
CA MET A 198 -1.51 -18.73 -11.82
C MET A 198 -1.34 -18.24 -13.25
N LEU A 199 -1.57 -19.09 -14.25
CA LEU A 199 -1.49 -18.69 -15.66
C LEU A 199 -2.52 -17.60 -16.01
N ASN A 200 -3.76 -17.73 -15.54
CA ASN A 200 -4.79 -16.73 -15.78
C ASN A 200 -4.40 -15.35 -15.23
N TYR A 201 -3.94 -15.28 -13.98
CA TYR A 201 -3.53 -14.00 -13.39
C TYR A 201 -2.23 -13.47 -14.02
N PHE A 202 -1.30 -14.36 -14.38
CA PHE A 202 -0.07 -13.98 -15.07
C PHE A 202 -0.39 -13.27 -16.39
N GLU A 203 -1.16 -13.91 -17.26
CA GLU A 203 -1.54 -13.36 -18.57
C GLU A 203 -2.30 -12.04 -18.44
N LYS A 204 -3.23 -11.95 -17.48
CA LYS A 204 -4.09 -10.77 -17.35
C LYS A 204 -3.42 -9.56 -16.68
N TYR A 205 -2.53 -9.79 -15.72
CA TYR A 205 -2.04 -8.70 -14.84
C TYR A 205 -0.53 -8.52 -14.80
N PHE A 206 0.25 -9.58 -15.01
CA PHE A 206 1.69 -9.53 -14.75
C PHE A 206 2.51 -9.53 -16.03
N LYS A 207 2.12 -10.30 -17.05
CA LYS A 207 2.90 -10.54 -18.27
C LYS A 207 3.41 -9.27 -18.95
N LYS A 208 2.55 -8.25 -19.09
CA LYS A 208 2.89 -7.00 -19.78
C LYS A 208 3.95 -6.16 -19.03
N ASP A 209 3.93 -6.22 -17.70
CA ASP A 209 4.74 -5.34 -16.85
C ASP A 209 5.78 -6.11 -16.03
N ILE A 210 5.97 -7.41 -16.27
CA ILE A 210 6.84 -8.30 -15.48
C ILE A 210 8.30 -7.81 -15.42
N SER A 211 8.79 -7.14 -16.47
CA SER A 211 10.13 -6.53 -16.52
C SER A 211 10.27 -5.25 -15.70
N LYS A 212 9.16 -4.63 -15.30
CA LYS A 212 9.12 -3.41 -14.49
C LYS A 212 8.87 -3.71 -13.00
N PHE A 213 8.61 -4.96 -12.64
CA PHE A 213 8.47 -5.33 -11.24
C PHE A 213 9.79 -5.10 -10.52
N SER A 214 9.80 -4.18 -9.55
CA SER A 214 10.98 -3.84 -8.76
C SER A 214 10.84 -4.25 -7.29
N CYS A 215 9.80 -5.05 -6.95
CA CYS A 215 9.33 -5.34 -5.59
C CYS A 215 9.35 -4.14 -4.64
N ASN A 216 8.31 -3.33 -4.65
CA ASN A 216 8.18 -2.21 -3.70
C ASN A 216 7.45 -2.61 -2.42
N SER A 217 6.87 -3.82 -2.41
CA SER A 217 6.18 -4.40 -1.27
C SER A 217 6.53 -5.88 -1.09
N TRP A 218 6.25 -6.40 0.11
CA TRP A 218 6.34 -7.84 0.39
C TRP A 218 5.39 -8.67 -0.49
N SER A 219 4.22 -8.11 -0.84
CA SER A 219 3.26 -8.75 -1.74
C SER A 219 3.85 -8.94 -3.14
N ASP A 220 4.52 -7.92 -3.69
CA ASP A 220 5.19 -8.02 -4.99
C ASP A 220 6.26 -9.11 -5.00
N TYR A 221 7.08 -9.16 -3.93
CA TYR A 221 8.10 -10.18 -3.75
C TYR A 221 7.49 -11.59 -3.73
N ASN A 222 6.44 -11.81 -2.95
CA ASN A 222 5.81 -13.13 -2.88
C ASN A 222 5.22 -13.58 -4.22
N ILE A 223 4.55 -12.67 -4.93
CA ILE A 223 3.97 -12.98 -6.24
C ILE A 223 5.08 -13.36 -7.22
N LEU A 224 6.13 -12.54 -7.32
CA LEU A 224 7.23 -12.80 -8.24
C LEU A 224 7.99 -14.07 -7.87
N ARG A 225 8.34 -14.27 -6.59
CA ARG A 225 8.98 -15.49 -6.09
C ARG A 225 8.17 -16.73 -6.45
N ARG A 226 6.85 -16.66 -6.33
CA ARG A 226 5.98 -17.79 -6.65
C ARG A 226 5.98 -18.14 -8.13
N TYR A 227 5.93 -17.14 -9.01
CA TYR A 227 6.09 -17.37 -10.45
C TYR A 227 7.47 -17.94 -10.78
N SER A 228 8.53 -17.45 -10.13
CA SER A 228 9.90 -17.97 -10.29
C SER A 228 10.00 -19.43 -9.87
N LEU A 229 9.44 -19.79 -8.71
CA LEU A 229 9.42 -21.15 -8.19
C LEU A 229 8.75 -22.14 -9.16
N PHE A 230 7.63 -21.75 -9.76
CA PHE A 230 6.85 -22.62 -10.66
C PHE A 230 7.04 -22.33 -12.14
N ARG A 231 8.06 -21.55 -12.51
CA ARG A 231 8.31 -21.10 -13.91
C ARG A 231 8.29 -22.26 -14.89
N LYS A 232 9.06 -23.33 -14.60
CA LYS A 232 9.18 -24.52 -15.46
C LYS A 232 7.82 -25.20 -15.65
N SER A 233 7.05 -25.37 -14.58
CA SER A 233 5.72 -26.00 -14.62
C SER A 233 4.67 -25.16 -15.35
N LEU A 234 4.78 -23.84 -15.25
CA LEU A 234 3.90 -22.88 -15.91
C LEU A 234 4.27 -22.65 -17.38
N ASN A 235 5.50 -23.00 -17.79
CA ASN A 235 6.03 -22.71 -19.12
C ASN A 235 5.94 -21.21 -19.47
N ILE A 236 6.37 -20.36 -18.52
CA ILE A 236 6.40 -18.90 -18.69
C ILE A 236 7.83 -18.37 -18.77
N ASP A 237 7.99 -17.23 -19.43
CA ASP A 237 9.25 -16.52 -19.46
C ASP A 237 9.27 -15.40 -18.43
N LEU A 238 10.35 -15.39 -17.65
CA LEU A 238 10.63 -14.38 -16.65
C LEU A 238 11.98 -13.73 -16.97
N PRO A 239 12.10 -12.41 -16.76
CA PRO A 239 13.38 -11.72 -16.91
C PRO A 239 14.41 -12.30 -15.93
N LYS A 240 15.65 -12.44 -16.41
CA LYS A 240 16.78 -12.83 -15.57
C LYS A 240 17.51 -11.60 -15.05
N TYR A 241 17.97 -11.69 -13.82
CA TYR A 241 18.72 -10.66 -13.13
C TYR A 241 20.02 -11.25 -12.58
N GLU A 242 20.99 -10.37 -12.34
CA GLU A 242 22.23 -10.71 -11.66
C GLU A 242 21.94 -11.19 -10.23
N ILE A 243 22.63 -12.25 -9.81
CA ILE A 243 22.57 -12.75 -8.44
C ILE A 243 23.56 -11.92 -7.60
N ILE A 244 23.05 -11.18 -6.61
CA ILE A 244 23.89 -10.31 -5.77
C ILE A 244 24.70 -11.13 -4.76
N GLU A 245 24.09 -12.20 -4.23
CA GLU A 245 24.72 -13.12 -3.30
C GLU A 245 24.15 -14.53 -3.52
N HIS A 246 25.03 -15.51 -3.68
CA HIS A 246 24.67 -16.89 -4.01
C HIS A 246 24.01 -17.62 -2.84
N THR A 247 22.95 -18.37 -3.15
CA THR A 247 22.22 -19.20 -2.18
C THR A 247 21.76 -20.52 -2.80
N ASP A 248 21.24 -21.42 -1.96
CA ASP A 248 20.61 -22.66 -2.42
C ASP A 248 19.34 -22.40 -3.26
N GLU A 249 18.81 -21.18 -3.25
CA GLU A 249 17.63 -20.74 -4.04
C GLU A 249 18.02 -19.94 -5.30
N ASP A 250 19.25 -20.03 -5.79
CA ASP A 250 19.70 -19.33 -7.00
C ASP A 250 18.84 -19.62 -8.25
N GLU A 251 18.27 -20.83 -8.33
CA GLU A 251 17.32 -21.17 -9.40
C GLU A 251 16.09 -20.22 -9.42
N ILE A 252 15.69 -19.70 -8.26
CA ILE A 252 14.59 -18.76 -8.06
C ILE A 252 15.11 -17.32 -8.09
N ASN A 253 16.20 -17.04 -7.36
CA ASN A 253 16.76 -15.70 -7.18
C ASN A 253 17.22 -15.06 -8.50
N GLN A 254 17.65 -15.85 -9.48
CA GLN A 254 17.99 -15.33 -10.82
C GLN A 254 16.82 -14.65 -11.54
N TYR A 255 15.57 -14.82 -11.09
CA TYR A 255 14.37 -14.17 -11.64
C TYR A 255 13.83 -13.05 -10.74
N LEU A 256 14.58 -12.70 -9.68
CA LEU A 256 14.24 -11.65 -8.74
C LEU A 256 15.16 -10.44 -8.97
N PRO A 257 14.63 -9.25 -9.24
CA PRO A 257 15.40 -8.01 -9.22
C PRO A 257 16.11 -7.80 -7.88
N ALA A 258 17.15 -6.96 -7.87
CA ALA A 258 17.96 -6.67 -6.68
C ALA A 258 17.13 -6.41 -5.40
N LYS A 259 16.14 -5.52 -5.46
CA LYS A 259 15.28 -5.20 -4.32
C LYS A 259 14.39 -6.37 -3.87
N CYS A 260 14.01 -7.27 -4.79
CA CYS A 260 13.32 -8.50 -4.44
C CYS A 260 14.27 -9.51 -3.76
N GLN A 261 15.53 -9.60 -4.19
CA GLN A 261 16.54 -10.40 -3.50
C GLN A 261 16.78 -9.87 -2.08
N GLU A 262 16.78 -8.54 -1.87
CA GLU A 262 16.86 -7.96 -0.52
C GLU A 262 15.72 -8.46 0.39
N TYR A 263 14.49 -8.55 -0.12
CA TYR A 263 13.35 -9.10 0.63
C TYR A 263 13.53 -10.57 1.02
N TYR A 264 14.18 -11.37 0.17
CA TYR A 264 14.56 -12.74 0.50
C TYR A 264 15.48 -12.75 1.73
N PHE A 265 16.60 -12.01 1.69
CA PHE A 265 17.56 -11.99 2.80
C PHE A 265 16.95 -11.39 4.08
N ARG A 266 16.07 -10.38 3.98
CA ARG A 266 15.32 -9.84 5.14
C ARG A 266 14.41 -10.90 5.76
N SER A 267 13.65 -11.62 4.93
CA SER A 267 12.76 -12.68 5.41
C SER A 267 13.53 -13.81 6.07
N SER A 268 14.70 -14.17 5.53
CA SER A 268 15.60 -15.15 6.13
C SER A 268 16.17 -14.67 7.47
N LEU A 269 16.58 -13.41 7.58
CA LEU A 269 17.02 -12.81 8.84
C LEU A 269 15.91 -12.92 9.90
N ASP A 270 14.71 -12.44 9.59
CA ASP A 270 13.56 -12.46 10.50
C ASP A 270 13.25 -13.88 10.99
N PHE A 271 13.31 -14.87 10.09
CA PHE A 271 13.12 -16.28 10.41
C PHE A 271 14.17 -16.79 11.40
N TRP A 272 15.47 -16.56 11.17
CA TRP A 272 16.53 -17.05 12.03
C TRP A 272 16.58 -16.34 13.39
N VAL A 273 16.26 -15.05 13.43
CA VAL A 273 16.05 -14.29 14.67
C VAL A 273 14.91 -14.92 15.47
N HIS A 274 13.77 -15.22 14.84
CA HIS A 274 12.65 -15.88 15.51
C HIS A 274 13.02 -17.28 16.02
N LYS A 275 13.85 -18.02 15.27
CA LYS A 275 14.39 -19.33 15.67
C LYS A 275 15.51 -19.26 16.71
N LYS A 276 15.98 -18.05 17.08
CA LYS A 276 17.10 -17.81 18.00
C LYS A 276 18.43 -18.46 17.53
N ASP A 277 18.61 -18.60 16.21
CA ASP A 277 19.87 -19.05 15.61
C ASP A 277 20.72 -17.83 15.27
N THR A 278 21.62 -17.46 16.19
CA THR A 278 22.42 -16.22 16.09
C THR A 278 23.44 -16.28 14.96
N VAL A 279 24.01 -17.45 14.67
CA VAL A 279 25.03 -17.63 13.63
C VAL A 279 24.43 -17.37 12.25
N ARG A 280 23.26 -17.97 11.96
CA ARG A 280 22.58 -17.72 10.69
C ARG A 280 22.04 -16.30 10.63
N ALA A 281 21.43 -15.79 11.71
CA ALA A 281 20.94 -14.41 11.74
C ALA A 281 22.07 -13.40 11.44
N GLU A 282 23.26 -13.57 12.02
CA GLU A 282 24.41 -12.70 11.75
C GLU A 282 24.87 -12.78 10.30
N LYS A 283 24.91 -13.99 9.71
CA LYS A 283 25.20 -14.17 8.27
C LYS A 283 24.25 -13.33 7.41
N TYR A 284 22.94 -13.43 7.62
CA TYR A 284 21.94 -12.70 6.83
C TYR A 284 21.99 -11.19 7.08
N SER A 285 22.24 -10.78 8.33
CA SER A 285 22.46 -9.37 8.70
C SER A 285 23.63 -8.75 7.94
N LYS A 286 24.77 -9.47 7.88
CA LYS A 286 25.98 -9.03 7.16
C LYS A 286 25.72 -8.90 5.65
N ILE A 287 25.05 -9.87 5.04
CA ILE A 287 24.69 -9.79 3.61
C ILE A 287 23.83 -8.54 3.34
N LEU A 288 22.82 -8.31 4.17
CA LEU A 288 21.92 -7.16 4.03
C LEU A 288 22.66 -5.82 4.13
N THR A 289 23.58 -5.67 5.09
CA THR A 289 24.31 -4.41 5.26
C THR A 289 25.41 -4.20 4.22
N GLU A 290 26.19 -5.25 3.89
CA GLU A 290 27.34 -5.14 2.99
C GLU A 290 26.95 -5.14 1.51
N LYS A 291 25.96 -5.96 1.12
CA LYS A 291 25.59 -6.16 -0.30
C LYS A 291 24.40 -5.32 -0.72
N PHE A 292 23.42 -5.14 0.17
CA PHE A 292 22.19 -4.42 -0.13
C PHE A 292 22.16 -3.01 0.49
N HIS A 293 23.15 -2.65 1.32
CA HIS A 293 23.18 -1.38 2.05
C HIS A 293 21.89 -1.12 2.85
N ALA A 294 21.28 -2.21 3.34
CA ALA A 294 20.05 -2.17 4.11
C ALA A 294 20.28 -1.48 5.45
N LYS A 295 19.34 -0.60 5.82
CA LYS A 295 19.17 -0.21 7.22
C LYS A 295 18.36 -1.31 7.92
N LEU A 296 18.92 -1.88 8.97
CA LEU A 296 18.32 -2.91 9.83
C LEU A 296 17.75 -2.27 11.09
#